data_AF-A0A8S0P8F1-F1
#
_entry.id   AF-A0A8S0P8F1-F1
#
_cell.length_a   1.000
_cell.length_b   1.000
_cell.length_c   1.000
_cell.angle_alpha   90.00
_cell.angle_beta   90.00
_cell.angle_gamma   90.00
#
_symmetry.space_group_name_H-M   'P 1'
#
loop_
_entity.id
_entity.type
_entity.pdbx_description
1 polymer ?
#
loop_
_entity_poly.entity_id
_entity_poly.type
_entity_poly.pdbx_seq_one_letter_code
_entity_poly.pdbx_strand_id
1 'polypeptide(L)'
;MPKSKRNRAVTLSKTKKKGREHKENVVNAIRESVEKYGSVYVFTFENMRNLKFKEFRDQLKSSSRFFLGSNKVMQVALGRSAADEIRPGLHKISKLLRGDSGICFTSLPKQEVERFII
;
A
#
# COMPACT_ATOMS: atom_id res chain seq x y z
N MET A 1 21.74 -27.20 -27.25
CA MET A 1 21.29 -28.05 -26.13
C MET A 1 20.52 -27.21 -25.12
N PRO A 2 19.27 -27.56 -24.74
CA PRO A 2 18.57 -26.83 -23.68
C PRO A 2 19.30 -27.07 -22.35
N LYS A 3 19.82 -26.00 -21.73
CA LYS A 3 20.49 -26.07 -20.43
C LYS A 3 19.56 -26.72 -19.40
N SER A 4 20.06 -27.77 -18.73
CA SER A 4 19.49 -28.51 -17.60
C SER A 4 18.19 -27.91 -17.04
N LYS A 5 17.04 -28.44 -17.47
CA LYS A 5 15.74 -28.15 -16.84
C LYS A 5 15.65 -28.98 -15.55
N ARG A 6 15.88 -28.33 -14.40
CA ARG A 6 15.66 -28.96 -13.10
C ARG A 6 14.17 -29.20 -12.88
N ASN A 7 13.81 -30.38 -12.37
CA ASN A 7 12.42 -30.69 -12.04
C ASN A 7 11.94 -29.73 -10.94
N ARG A 8 10.79 -29.08 -11.17
CA ARG A 8 10.17 -28.18 -10.21
C ARG A 8 8.97 -28.90 -9.62
N ALA A 9 9.04 -29.25 -8.33
CA ALA A 9 7.92 -29.87 -7.63
C ALA A 9 6.68 -28.97 -7.75
N VAL A 10 5.61 -29.51 -8.36
CA VAL A 10 4.34 -28.80 -8.56
C VAL A 10 3.44 -29.10 -7.37
N THR A 11 3.03 -28.05 -6.66
CA THR A 11 2.14 -28.16 -5.49
C THR A 11 0.68 -28.17 -5.94
N LEU A 12 -0.14 -29.08 -5.40
CA LEU A 12 -1.59 -29.17 -5.66
C LEU A 12 -2.43 -28.16 -4.84
N SER A 13 -1.80 -27.11 -4.29
CA SER A 13 -2.50 -26.12 -3.48
C SER A 13 -3.54 -25.35 -4.29
N LYS A 14 -4.71 -25.08 -3.72
CA LYS A 14 -5.76 -24.25 -4.33
C LYS A 14 -5.38 -22.76 -4.48
N THR A 15 -4.30 -22.33 -3.84
CA THR A 15 -3.88 -20.92 -3.82
C THR A 15 -3.18 -20.54 -5.13
N LYS A 16 -3.84 -19.70 -5.92
CA LYS A 16 -3.25 -19.10 -7.12
C LYS A 16 -2.28 -17.98 -6.76
N LYS A 17 -1.20 -17.85 -7.55
CA LYS A 17 -0.27 -16.72 -7.41
C LYS A 17 -0.99 -15.43 -7.75
N LYS A 18 -0.89 -14.43 -6.87
CA LYS A 18 -1.37 -13.09 -7.16
C LYS A 18 -0.50 -12.47 -8.26
N GLY A 19 -1.11 -12.23 -9.41
CA GLY A 19 -0.44 -11.74 -10.61
C GLY A 19 -0.38 -10.21 -10.70
N ARG A 20 -0.18 -9.73 -11.93
CA ARG A 20 -0.15 -8.31 -12.26
C ARG A 20 -1.49 -7.62 -11.96
N GLU A 21 -2.60 -8.29 -12.22
CA GLU A 21 -3.96 -7.81 -11.95
C GLU A 21 -4.15 -7.35 -10.49
N HIS A 22 -3.61 -8.09 -9.52
CA HIS A 22 -3.71 -7.68 -8.12
C HIS A 22 -2.96 -6.36 -7.85
N LYS A 23 -1.83 -6.14 -8.52
CA LYS A 23 -1.07 -4.89 -8.39
C LYS A 23 -1.82 -3.73 -9.04
N GLU A 24 -2.44 -3.96 -10.20
CA GLU A 24 -3.28 -2.96 -10.88
C GLU A 24 -4.50 -2.58 -10.02
N ASN A 25 -5.16 -3.57 -9.41
CA ASN A 25 -6.27 -3.31 -8.49
C ASN A 25 -5.83 -2.48 -7.27
N VAL A 26 -4.64 -2.73 -6.73
CA VAL A 26 -4.09 -1.90 -5.63
C VAL A 26 -3.80 -0.48 -6.11
N VAL A 27 -3.25 -0.30 -7.31
CA VAL A 27 -3.01 1.03 -7.89
C VAL A 27 -4.33 1.78 -8.04
N ASN A 28 -5.34 1.18 -8.69
CA ASN A 28 -6.65 1.81 -8.90
C ASN A 28 -7.31 2.18 -7.57
N ALA A 29 -7.28 1.26 -6.59
CA ALA A 29 -7.81 1.52 -5.26
C ALA A 29 -7.10 2.69 -4.55
N ILE A 30 -5.79 2.86 -4.73
CA ILE A 30 -5.06 4.01 -4.19
C ILE A 30 -5.54 5.29 -4.88
N ARG A 31 -5.67 5.30 -6.21
CA ARG A 31 -6.13 6.48 -6.97
C ARG A 31 -7.51 6.96 -6.51
N GLU A 32 -8.46 6.03 -6.39
CA GLU A 32 -9.81 6.31 -5.87
C GLU A 32 -9.77 6.85 -4.43
N SER A 33 -8.82 6.37 -3.61
CA SER A 33 -8.69 6.82 -2.22
C SER A 33 -8.08 8.22 -2.13
N VAL A 34 -7.18 8.58 -3.04
CA VAL A 34 -6.62 9.95 -3.13
C VAL A 34 -7.73 10.96 -3.44
N GLU A 35 -8.70 10.58 -4.28
CA GLU A 35 -9.85 11.43 -4.61
C GLU A 35 -10.84 11.52 -3.44
N LYS A 36 -11.13 10.38 -2.79
CA LYS A 36 -12.11 10.30 -1.70
C LYS A 36 -11.65 10.97 -0.40
N TYR A 37 -10.36 10.89 -0.08
CA TYR A 37 -9.82 11.37 1.19
C TYR A 37 -8.98 12.65 1.02
N GLY A 38 -9.12 13.58 1.96
CA GLY A 38 -8.40 14.85 1.95
C GLY A 38 -6.93 14.73 2.36
N SER A 39 -6.61 13.74 3.22
CA SER A 39 -5.30 13.62 3.86
C SER A 39 -4.63 12.28 3.60
N VAL A 40 -3.32 12.31 3.41
CA VAL A 40 -2.46 11.14 3.16
C VAL A 40 -1.31 11.14 4.16
N TYR A 41 -1.11 10.00 4.80
CA TYR A 41 -0.04 9.78 5.78
C TYR A 41 0.81 8.58 5.36
N VAL A 42 2.11 8.67 5.63
CA VAL A 42 3.06 7.56 5.50
C VAL A 42 3.43 7.13 6.91
N PHE A 43 3.36 5.84 7.17
CA PHE A 43 3.81 5.26 8.43
C PHE A 43 4.80 4.14 8.14
N THR A 44 5.80 4.04 8.99
CA THR A 44 6.73 2.91 9.03
C THR A 44 6.31 1.99 10.16
N PHE A 45 6.54 0.70 10.01
CA PHE A 45 6.21 -0.28 11.03
C PHE A 45 7.34 -1.28 11.20
N GLU A 46 7.61 -1.66 12.44
CA GLU A 46 8.54 -2.74 12.77
C GLU A 46 7.76 -3.90 13.39
N ASN A 47 8.06 -5.12 12.93
CA ASN A 47 7.50 -6.36 13.48
C ASN A 47 5.96 -6.39 13.55
N MET A 48 5.28 -5.92 12.49
CA MET A 48 3.83 -5.87 12.44
C MET A 48 3.22 -7.28 12.47
N ARG A 49 2.30 -7.52 13.43
CA ARG A 49 1.50 -8.73 13.47
C ARG A 49 0.16 -8.54 12.75
N ASN A 50 -0.18 -9.48 11.88
CA ASN A 50 -1.42 -9.46 11.09
C ASN A 50 -2.69 -9.33 11.94
N LEU A 51 -2.72 -9.90 13.15
CA LEU A 51 -3.90 -9.85 14.03
C LEU A 51 -4.23 -8.42 14.46
N LYS A 52 -3.25 -7.75 15.11
CA LYS A 52 -3.40 -6.37 15.57
C LYS A 52 -3.69 -5.41 14.42
N PHE A 53 -3.04 -5.62 13.28
CA PHE A 53 -3.27 -4.78 12.12
C PHE A 53 -4.68 -4.94 11.52
N LYS A 54 -5.25 -6.15 11.57
CA LYS A 54 -6.66 -6.36 11.18
C LYS A 54 -7.61 -5.61 12.10
N GLU A 55 -7.44 -5.72 13.41
CA GLU A 55 -8.26 -5.00 14.40
C GLU A 55 -8.17 -3.48 14.18
N PHE A 56 -6.97 -2.96 14.01
CA PHE A 56 -6.74 -1.55 13.71
C PHE A 56 -7.42 -1.11 12.41
N ARG A 57 -7.33 -1.94 11.37
CA ARG A 57 -7.97 -1.67 10.07
C ARG A 57 -9.49 -1.71 10.16
N ASP A 58 -10.06 -2.58 10.99
CA ASP A 58 -11.51 -2.68 11.20
C ASP A 58 -12.04 -1.50 12.01
N GLN A 59 -11.33 -1.06 13.05
CA GLN A 59 -11.67 0.14 13.82
C GLN A 59 -11.72 1.40 12.95
N LEU A 60 -10.75 1.53 12.03
CA LEU A 60 -10.61 2.70 11.18
C LEU A 60 -11.25 2.54 9.80
N LYS A 61 -11.97 1.44 9.54
CA LYS A 61 -12.55 1.13 8.22
C LYS A 61 -13.51 2.20 7.69
N SER A 62 -14.22 2.86 8.60
CA SER A 62 -15.22 3.88 8.27
C SER A 62 -14.58 5.22 7.90
N SER A 63 -13.44 5.55 8.48
CA SER A 63 -12.81 6.88 8.38
C SER A 63 -11.49 6.89 7.61
N SER A 64 -10.83 5.73 7.49
CA SER A 64 -9.49 5.61 6.94
C SER A 64 -9.30 4.34 6.10
N ARG A 65 -8.40 4.42 5.13
CA ARG A 65 -8.02 3.30 4.27
C ARG A 65 -6.51 3.11 4.25
N PHE A 66 -6.08 1.97 4.75
CA PHE A 66 -4.67 1.60 4.80
C PHE A 66 -4.25 0.80 3.58
N PHE A 67 -3.08 1.10 3.03
CA PHE A 67 -2.44 0.33 1.97
C PHE A 67 -1.07 -0.13 2.41
N LEU A 68 -0.87 -1.44 2.38
CA LEU A 68 0.43 -2.07 2.53
C LEU A 68 0.68 -2.88 1.28
N GLY A 69 1.88 -2.77 0.74
CA GLY A 69 2.26 -3.45 -0.47
C GLY A 69 3.69 -3.14 -0.84
N SER A 70 4.05 -3.45 -2.07
CA SER A 70 5.37 -3.09 -2.57
C SER A 70 5.47 -1.56 -2.68
N ASN A 71 6.47 -0.97 -2.00
CA ASN A 71 6.75 0.47 -2.06
C ASN A 71 6.78 0.98 -3.49
N LYS A 72 7.34 0.20 -4.42
CA LYS A 72 7.44 0.59 -5.84
C LYS A 72 6.09 0.68 -6.53
N VAL A 73 5.11 -0.14 -6.15
CA VAL A 73 3.72 -0.07 -6.66
C VAL A 73 3.02 1.15 -6.09
N MET A 74 3.19 1.41 -4.79
CA MET A 74 2.62 2.59 -4.13
C MET A 74 3.20 3.90 -4.68
N GLN A 75 4.51 3.95 -4.94
CA GLN A 75 5.17 5.09 -5.58
C GLN A 75 4.63 5.36 -6.99
N VAL A 76 4.35 4.32 -7.77
CA VAL A 76 3.73 4.46 -9.10
C VAL A 76 2.28 4.94 -8.98
N ALA A 77 1.55 4.48 -7.96
CA ALA A 77 0.19 4.91 -7.74
C ALA A 77 0.08 6.40 -7.38
N LEU A 78 1.02 6.94 -6.61
CA LEU A 78 1.05 8.35 -6.20
C LEU A 78 1.66 9.29 -7.25
N GLY A 79 2.54 8.77 -8.11
CA GLY A 79 3.38 9.55 -9.02
C GLY A 79 4.83 9.62 -8.54
N ARG A 80 5.76 9.34 -9.46
CA ARG A 80 7.22 9.44 -9.19
C ARG A 80 7.76 10.85 -9.47
N SER A 81 7.07 11.60 -10.32
CA SER A 81 7.48 12.90 -10.85
C SER A 81 6.29 13.86 -10.84
N ALA A 82 6.57 15.17 -10.85
CA ALA A 82 5.57 16.24 -10.92
C ALA A 82 4.54 16.09 -12.04
N ALA A 83 4.94 15.49 -13.16
CA ALA A 83 4.06 15.26 -14.31
C ALA A 83 3.07 14.10 -14.12
N ASP A 84 3.38 13.12 -13.26
CA ASP A 84 2.57 11.90 -13.06
C ASP A 84 1.78 11.93 -11.74
N GLU A 85 1.75 13.07 -11.06
CA GLU A 85 1.05 13.21 -9.79
C GLU A 85 -0.46 13.38 -9.98
N ILE A 86 -1.22 12.62 -9.20
CA ILE A 86 -2.68 12.73 -9.17
C ILE A 86 -3.12 14.04 -8.51
N ARG A 87 -2.38 14.48 -7.49
CA ARG A 87 -2.59 15.72 -6.75
C ARG A 87 -1.24 16.39 -6.49
N PRO A 88 -1.12 17.71 -6.61
CA PRO A 88 0.14 18.41 -6.38
C PRO A 88 0.70 18.10 -4.97
N GLY A 89 1.95 17.64 -4.93
CA GLY A 89 2.70 17.34 -3.70
C GLY A 89 2.83 15.86 -3.35
N LEU A 90 2.15 14.96 -4.07
CA LEU A 90 2.19 13.51 -3.82
C LEU A 90 3.56 12.88 -4.13
N HIS A 91 4.36 13.46 -5.04
CA HIS A 91 5.73 12.95 -5.30
C HIS A 91 6.63 13.06 -4.06
N LYS A 92 6.35 13.99 -3.15
CA LYS A 92 7.12 14.13 -1.91
C LYS A 92 6.87 12.93 -1.00
N ILE A 93 5.62 12.48 -0.96
CA ILE A 93 5.17 11.30 -0.21
C ILE A 93 5.81 10.04 -0.80
N SER A 94 5.87 9.93 -2.13
CA SER A 94 6.45 8.75 -2.78
C SER A 94 7.95 8.56 -2.46
N LYS A 95 8.70 9.65 -2.22
CA LYS A 95 10.11 9.61 -1.77
C LYS A 95 10.31 9.06 -0.36
N LEU A 96 9.30 9.20 0.51
CA LEU A 96 9.32 8.74 1.90
C LEU A 96 9.02 7.24 2.03
N LEU A 97 8.46 6.60 0.99
CA LEU A 97 8.16 5.17 0.98
C LEU A 97 9.44 4.34 0.85
N ARG A 98 10.05 3.99 1.98
CA ARG A 98 11.26 3.17 2.08
C ARG A 98 11.12 2.16 3.22
N GLY A 99 11.72 0.98 3.04
CA GLY A 99 11.66 -0.11 4.03
C GLY A 99 10.24 -0.65 4.24
N ASP A 100 9.93 -1.02 5.47
CA ASP A 100 8.62 -1.49 5.90
C ASP A 100 7.69 -0.30 6.14
N SER A 101 7.15 0.22 5.03
CA SER A 101 6.31 1.42 5.01
C SER A 101 4.93 1.15 4.40
N GLY A 102 3.92 1.84 4.90
CA GLY A 102 2.55 1.83 4.40
C GLY A 102 2.00 3.24 4.21
N ILE A 103 0.90 3.33 3.46
CA ILE A 103 0.16 4.58 3.26
C ILE A 103 -1.19 4.46 3.96
N CYS A 104 -1.60 5.52 4.64
CA CYS A 104 -2.95 5.68 5.16
C CYS A 104 -3.63 6.88 4.50
N PHE A 105 -4.81 6.67 3.96
CA PHE A 105 -5.72 7.73 3.55
C PHE A 105 -6.76 7.91 4.64
N THR A 106 -7.02 9.15 5.06
CA THR A 106 -7.95 9.40 6.15
C THR A 106 -8.64 10.75 5.98
N SER A 107 -9.90 10.82 6.43
CA SER A 107 -10.65 12.08 6.57
C SER A 107 -10.61 12.62 8.00
N LEU A 108 -9.91 11.95 8.91
CA LEU A 108 -9.80 12.36 10.31
C LEU A 108 -8.88 13.57 10.48
N PRO A 109 -9.10 14.38 11.52
CA PRO A 109 -8.21 15.47 11.87
C PRO A 109 -6.82 14.92 12.23
N LYS A 110 -5.78 15.71 11.91
CA LYS A 110 -4.38 15.35 12.13
C LYS A 110 -4.07 14.84 13.54
N GLN A 111 -4.72 15.43 14.55
CA GLN A 111 -4.52 15.08 15.96
C GLN A 111 -4.90 13.64 16.29
N GLU A 112 -5.99 13.13 15.71
CA GLU A 112 -6.40 11.74 15.93
C GLU A 112 -5.44 10.78 15.24
N VAL A 113 -5.05 11.11 14.01
CA VAL A 113 -4.12 10.28 13.23
C VAL A 113 -2.77 10.17 13.93
N GLU A 114 -2.25 11.28 14.48
CA GLU A 114 -1.01 11.28 15.25
C GLU A 114 -1.11 10.41 16.52
N ARG A 115 -2.24 10.44 17.24
CA ARG A 115 -2.46 9.57 18.42
C ARG A 115 -2.51 8.09 18.10
N PHE A 116 -2.89 7.72 16.89
CA PHE A 116 -2.96 6.31 16.48
C PHE A 116 -1.63 5.77 15.92
N ILE A 117 -0.73 6.66 15.49
CA ILE A 117 0.53 6.29 14.82
C ILE A 117 1.74 6.44 15.76
N ILE A 118 1.69 7.33 16.75
CA ILE A 118 2.70 7.52 17.81
C ILE A 118 2.35 6.64 19.00
#